data_AF-A0A951XF48-F1
#
_entry.id   AF-A0A951XF48-F1
#
_cell.length_a   1.000
_cell.length_b   1.000
_cell.length_c   1.000
_cell.angle_alpha   90.00
_cell.angle_beta   90.00
_cell.angle_gamma   90.00
#
_symmetry.space_group_name_H-M   'P 1'
#
loop_
_entity.id
_entity.type
_entity.pdbx_description
1 polymer ?
#
loop_
_entity_poly.entity_id
_entity_poly.type
_entity_poly.pdbx_seq_one_letter_code
_entity_poly.pdbx_strand_id
1 'polypeptide(L)'
;MSLNRSEQTLCDYVMQHPEERHFWQQKVRDAAQQSADDHAAARRLEADLWAYHVERSGVVEPFRSNAAREGLARTSMRNLAEYLLRLWTAPRPKPARPRAEN
;
A
#
# COMPACT_ATOMS: atom_id res chain seq x y z
N MET A 1 5.31 10.36 -4.64
CA MET A 1 3.94 10.61 -4.16
C MET A 1 4.02 10.75 -2.65
N SER A 2 3.35 11.74 -2.07
CA SER A 2 3.23 11.88 -0.62
C SER A 2 2.11 10.99 -0.11
N LEU A 3 2.31 10.35 1.04
CA LEU A 3 1.28 9.60 1.75
C LEU A 3 0.34 10.59 2.47
N ASN A 4 -0.96 10.33 2.45
CA ASN A 4 -1.90 11.05 3.32
C ASN A 4 -1.72 10.61 4.79
N ARG A 5 -2.39 11.26 5.74
CA ARG A 5 -2.23 10.96 7.18
C ARG A 5 -2.57 9.50 7.53
N SER A 6 -3.65 8.96 6.95
CA SER A 6 -4.08 7.58 7.20
C SER A 6 -3.11 6.56 6.61
N GLU A 7 -2.62 6.81 5.39
CA GLU A 7 -1.59 6.03 4.73
C GLU A 7 -0.27 6.06 5.51
N GLN A 8 0.15 7.23 5.99
CA GLN A 8 1.37 7.40 6.79
C GLN A 8 1.25 6.64 8.11
N THR A 9 0.12 6.76 8.80
CA THR A 9 -0.12 6.06 10.08
C THR A 9 -0.07 4.55 9.89
N LEU A 10 -0.70 4.04 8.82
CA LEU A 10 -0.64 2.61 8.50
C LEU A 10 0.77 2.16 8.16
N CYS A 11 1.49 2.94 7.35
CA CYS A 11 2.88 2.65 6.99
C CYS A 11 3.76 2.59 8.25
N ASP A 12 3.71 3.60 9.10
CA ASP A 12 4.53 3.68 10.32
C ASP A 12 4.23 2.50 11.25
N TYR A 13 2.96 2.17 11.42
CA TYR A 13 2.53 1.03 12.21
C TYR A 13 3.11 -0.28 11.67
N VAL A 14 2.94 -0.54 10.37
CA VAL A 14 3.47 -1.77 9.73
C VAL A 14 4.99 -1.83 9.83
N MET A 15 5.70 -0.71 9.65
CA MET A 15 7.17 -0.70 9.74
C MET A 15 7.69 -0.94 11.16
N GLN A 16 6.94 -0.53 12.19
CA GLN A 16 7.29 -0.72 13.59
C GLN A 16 6.98 -2.13 14.12
N HIS A 17 6.12 -2.90 13.44
CA HIS A 17 5.70 -4.24 13.85
C HIS A 17 6.30 -5.30 12.91
N PRO A 18 7.33 -6.06 13.33
CA PRO A 18 8.04 -6.99 12.45
C PRO A 18 7.18 -8.08 11.83
N GLU A 19 6.20 -8.59 12.58
CA GLU A 19 5.27 -9.64 12.11
C GLU A 19 4.34 -9.10 11.01
N GLU A 20 3.72 -7.95 11.26
CA GLU A 20 2.88 -7.25 10.29
C GLU A 20 3.68 -6.89 9.04
N ARG A 21 4.92 -6.40 9.23
CA ARG A 21 5.84 -6.11 8.13
C ARG A 21 6.11 -7.35 7.30
N HIS A 22 6.37 -8.50 7.93
CA HIS A 22 6.62 -9.74 7.20
C HIS A 22 5.39 -10.19 6.42
N PHE A 23 4.21 -10.17 7.03
CA PHE A 23 2.94 -10.47 6.38
C PHE A 23 2.71 -9.60 5.15
N TRP A 24 2.86 -8.27 5.29
CA TRP A 24 2.66 -7.34 4.19
C TRP A 24 3.74 -7.45 3.12
N GLN A 25 5.00 -7.74 3.48
CA GLN A 25 6.05 -8.02 2.49
C GLN A 25 5.71 -9.21 1.61
N GLN A 26 5.27 -10.33 2.20
CA GLN A 26 4.84 -11.50 1.44
C GLN A 26 3.65 -11.15 0.55
N LYS A 27 2.61 -10.53 1.12
CA LYS A 27 1.39 -10.15 0.38
C LYS A 27 1.67 -9.21 -0.79
N VAL A 28 2.56 -8.24 -0.63
CA VAL A 28 2.97 -7.31 -1.69
C VAL A 28 3.76 -8.02 -2.79
N ARG A 29 4.68 -8.92 -2.44
CA ARG A 29 5.43 -9.71 -3.41
C ARG A 29 4.52 -10.64 -4.20
N ASP A 30 3.57 -11.30 -3.53
CA ASP A 30 2.58 -12.16 -4.16
C ASP A 30 1.67 -11.36 -5.11
N ALA A 31 1.19 -10.19 -4.66
CA ALA A 31 0.38 -9.31 -5.49
C ALA A 31 1.16 -8.82 -6.72
N ALA A 32 2.45 -8.51 -6.57
CA ALA A 32 3.30 -8.16 -7.68
C ALA A 32 3.49 -9.33 -8.65
N GLN A 33 3.75 -10.56 -8.18
CA GLN A 33 3.93 -11.72 -9.06
C GLN A 33 2.64 -12.09 -9.81
N GLN A 34 1.49 -11.94 -9.18
CA GLN A 34 0.18 -12.31 -9.75
C GLN A 34 -0.41 -11.24 -10.68
N SER A 35 0.20 -10.05 -10.76
CA SER A 35 -0.31 -8.92 -11.55
C SER A 35 0.51 -8.67 -12.80
N ALA A 36 -0.16 -8.32 -13.90
CA ALA A 36 0.48 -7.96 -15.16
C ALA A 36 1.29 -6.67 -15.05
N ASP A 37 0.81 -5.70 -14.27
CA ASP A 37 1.46 -4.41 -14.04
C ASP A 37 1.33 -3.95 -12.56
N ASP A 38 2.13 -2.95 -12.20
CA ASP A 38 2.19 -2.40 -10.84
C ASP A 38 0.88 -1.68 -10.45
N HIS A 39 0.12 -1.14 -11.42
CA HIS A 39 -1.14 -0.46 -11.15
C HIS A 39 -2.25 -1.45 -10.77
N ALA A 40 -2.27 -2.63 -11.39
CA ALA A 40 -3.15 -3.74 -11.04
C ALA A 40 -2.80 -4.29 -9.66
N ALA A 41 -1.50 -4.48 -9.38
CA ALA A 41 -1.04 -4.88 -8.05
C ALA A 41 -1.45 -3.85 -6.98
N ALA A 42 -1.25 -2.56 -7.26
CA ALA A 42 -1.59 -1.48 -6.34
C ALA A 42 -3.10 -1.41 -6.05
N ARG A 43 -3.97 -1.58 -7.06
CA ARG A 43 -5.43 -1.61 -6.85
C ARG A 43 -5.88 -2.78 -5.97
N ARG A 44 -5.25 -3.95 -6.10
CA ARG A 44 -5.55 -5.10 -5.25
C ARG A 44 -5.13 -4.84 -3.80
N LEU A 45 -3.90 -4.36 -3.63
CA LEU A 45 -3.35 -4.01 -2.32
C LEU A 45 -4.12 -2.86 -1.65
N GLU A 46 -4.62 -1.90 -2.41
CA GLU A 46 -5.43 -0.79 -1.89
C GLU A 46 -6.65 -1.29 -1.11
N ALA A 47 -7.40 -2.25 -1.66
CA ALA A 47 -8.58 -2.81 -1.01
C ALA A 47 -8.22 -3.54 0.29
N ASP A 48 -7.14 -4.33 0.25
CA ASP A 48 -6.62 -5.05 1.41
C ASP A 48 -6.12 -4.10 2.52
N LEU A 49 -5.37 -3.05 2.14
CA LEU A 49 -4.85 -2.05 3.07
C LEU A 49 -5.98 -1.26 3.72
N TRP A 50 -7.03 -0.93 2.97
CA TRP A 50 -8.21 -0.28 3.52
C TRP A 50 -8.93 -1.19 4.53
N ALA A 51 -9.16 -2.46 4.19
CA ALA A 51 -9.81 -3.42 5.09
C ALA A 51 -9.01 -3.55 6.41
N TYR A 52 -7.70 -3.68 6.30
CA TYR A 52 -6.82 -3.75 7.47
C TYR A 52 -6.81 -2.45 8.29
N HIS A 53 -6.84 -1.29 7.64
CA HIS A 53 -6.97 0.00 8.32
C HIS A 53 -8.27 0.08 9.13
N VAL A 54 -9.40 -0.34 8.56
CA VAL A 54 -10.69 -0.38 9.24
C VAL A 54 -10.65 -1.34 10.43
N GLU A 55 -10.11 -2.55 10.26
CA GLU A 55 -9.97 -3.53 11.33
C GLU A 55 -9.13 -2.96 12.49
N ARG A 56 -7.96 -2.37 12.18
CA ARG A 56 -7.09 -1.77 13.20
C ARG A 56 -7.68 -0.52 13.84
N SER A 57 -8.55 0.22 13.16
CA SER A 57 -9.25 1.38 13.74
C SER A 57 -10.17 1.00 14.92
N GLY A 58 -10.61 -0.25 15.00
CA GLY A 58 -11.38 -0.77 16.13
C GLY A 58 -10.54 -0.96 17.40
N VAL A 59 -9.25 -1.27 17.27
CA VAL A 59 -8.42 -1.80 18.36
C VAL A 59 -7.14 -1.00 18.65
N VAL A 60 -6.65 -0.20 17.71
CA VAL A 60 -5.38 0.54 17.81
C VAL A 60 -5.60 2.05 17.83
N GLU A 61 -5.09 2.71 18.86
CA GLU A 61 -5.41 4.11 19.20
C GLU A 61 -5.02 5.15 18.12
N PRO A 62 -3.84 5.08 17.46
CA PRO A 62 -3.52 5.93 16.31
C PRO A 62 -4.56 5.88 15.18
N PHE A 63 -5.11 4.70 14.89
CA PHE A 63 -6.09 4.51 13.82
C PHE A 63 -7.47 5.01 14.25
N ARG A 64 -7.86 4.73 15.50
CA ARG A 64 -9.11 5.24 16.09
C ARG A 64 -9.15 6.76 16.14
N SER A 65 -8.07 7.40 16.56
CA SER A 65 -7.96 8.86 16.61
C SER A 65 -8.09 9.50 15.22
N ASN A 66 -7.50 8.88 14.19
CA ASN A 66 -7.64 9.37 12.81
C ASN A 66 -9.07 9.16 12.28
N ALA A 67 -9.65 7.98 12.50
CA ALA A 67 -11.03 7.67 12.10
C ALA A 67 -12.05 8.59 12.78
N ALA A 68 -11.86 8.96 14.04
CA ALA A 68 -12.72 9.88 14.76
C ALA A 68 -12.63 11.34 14.25
N ARG A 69 -11.45 11.75 13.74
CA ARG A 69 -11.20 13.13 13.26
C ARG A 69 -11.60 13.34 11.81
N GLU A 70 -11.32 12.38 10.94
CA GLU A 70 -11.56 12.50 9.49
C GLU A 70 -12.80 11.72 9.03
N GLY A 71 -13.36 10.88 9.89
CA GLY A 71 -14.40 9.92 9.54
C GLY A 71 -13.83 8.69 8.83
N LEU A 72 -14.53 7.56 8.91
CA LEU A 72 -14.23 6.34 8.15
C LEU A 72 -14.67 6.45 6.67
N ALA A 73 -14.64 7.66 6.11
CA ALA A 73 -14.89 7.86 4.69
C ALA A 73 -13.80 7.10 3.91
N ARG A 74 -14.24 6.24 2.98
CA ARG A 74 -13.34 5.38 2.20
C ARG A 74 -12.28 6.24 1.51
N THR A 75 -11.06 6.17 2.03
CA THR A 75 -9.91 6.89 1.49
C THR A 75 -9.09 5.94 0.65
N SER A 76 -8.62 6.40 -0.51
CA SER A 76 -7.74 5.59 -1.35
C SER A 76 -6.43 5.34 -0.62
N MET A 77 -6.06 4.05 -0.48
CA MET A 77 -4.77 3.59 0.05
C MET A 77 -3.77 3.31 -1.07
N ARG A 78 -4.02 3.89 -2.25
CA ARG A 78 -3.26 3.59 -3.47
C ARG A 78 -1.84 4.13 -3.42
N ASN A 79 -1.60 5.31 -2.83
CA ASN A 79 -0.24 5.82 -2.73
C ASN A 79 0.59 4.96 -1.78
N LEU A 80 0.00 4.47 -0.70
CA LEU A 80 0.62 3.50 0.18
C LEU A 80 0.92 2.18 -0.55
N ALA A 81 -0.04 1.64 -1.30
CA ALA A 81 0.16 0.42 -2.07
C ALA A 81 1.32 0.55 -3.07
N GLU A 82 1.37 1.65 -3.83
CA GLU A 82 2.46 1.94 -4.76
C GLU A 82 3.80 2.14 -4.05
N TYR A 83 3.80 2.77 -2.87
CA TYR A 83 5.00 2.94 -2.06
C TYR A 83 5.55 1.58 -1.59
N LEU A 84 4.70 0.70 -1.06
CA LEU A 84 5.10 -0.62 -0.58
C LEU A 84 5.59 -1.52 -1.72
N LEU A 85 4.95 -1.46 -2.89
CA LEU A 85 5.43 -2.16 -4.10
C LEU A 85 6.87 -1.74 -4.45
N ARG A 86 7.14 -0.43 -4.52
CA ARG A 86 8.49 0.09 -4.80
C ARG A 86 9.50 -0.27 -3.72
N LEU A 87 9.07 -0.36 -2.46
CA LEU A 87 9.94 -0.63 -1.33
C LEU A 87 10.35 -2.12 -1.25
N TRP A 88 9.43 -3.05 -1.55
CA TRP A 88 9.62 -4.47 -1.28
C TRP A 88 9.74 -5.36 -2.51
N THR A 89 9.57 -4.78 -3.70
CA THR A 89 9.77 -5.48 -4.98
C THR A 89 10.86 -4.80 -5.80
N ALA A 90 11.54 -5.57 -6.64
CA ALA A 90 12.48 -4.99 -7.60
C ALA A 90 11.72 -4.10 -8.59
N PRO A 91 12.28 -2.95 -9.01
CA PRO A 91 11.68 -2.13 -10.04
C PRO A 91 11.47 -2.97 -11.31
N ARG A 92 10.23 -3.05 -11.81
CA ARG A 92 10.00 -3.73 -13.09
C ARG A 92 10.77 -3.00 -14.19
N PRO A 93 11.44 -3.74 -15.10
CA PRO A 93 12.07 -3.11 -16.25
C PRO A 93 11.00 -2.35 -17.05
N LYS A 94 11.20 -1.05 -17.25
CA LYS A 94 10.32 -0.27 -18.12
C LYS A 94 10.36 -0.88 -19.52
N PRO A 95 9.21 -1.05 -20.20
CA PRO A 95 9.22 -1.48 -21.59
C PRO A 95 10.08 -0.48 -22.37
N ALA A 96 11.08 -1.01 -23.09
CA ALA A 96 11.95 -0.20 -23.93
C ALA A 96 11.06 0.62 -24.86
N ARG A 97 11.21 1.96 -24.83
CA ARG A 97 10.58 2.79 -25.86
C ARG A 97 11.07 2.26 -27.20
N PRO A 98 10.19 1.91 -28.15
CA PRO A 98 10.64 1.67 -29.50
C PRO A 98 11.33 2.95 -29.94
N ARG A 99 12.61 2.82 -30.27
CA ARG A 99 13.41 3.89 -30.85
C ARG A 99 12.66 4.27 -32.13
N ALA A 100 12.11 5.48 -32.18
CA ALA A 100 11.55 6.00 -33.42
C ALA A 100 12.71 6.11 -34.41
N GLU A 101 12.77 5.17 -35.35
CA GLU A 101 13.67 5.21 -36.48
C GLU A 101 13.10 6.22 -37.48
N ASN A 102 13.93 7.17 -37.88
CA ASN A 102 13.65 8.27 -38.80
C ASN A 102 14.23 7.91 -40.17
#